data_AF-A0A936WD41-F1
#
_entry.id   AF-A0A936WD41-F1
#
_cell.length_a   1.000
_cell.length_b   1.000
_cell.length_c   1.000
_cell.angle_alpha   90.00
_cell.angle_beta   90.00
_cell.angle_gamma   90.00
#
_symmetry.space_group_name_H-M   'P 1'
#
loop_
_entity.id
_entity.type
_entity.pdbx_description
1 polymer ?
#
loop_
_entity_poly.entity_id
_entity_poly.type
_entity_poly.pdbx_seq_one_letter_code
_entity_poly.pdbx_strand_id
1 'polypeptide(L)' 'MRVLLRMLLIAVAFIGPACADLLAQGGPPVGGPPPCWPPPCIPIDGGISLLIGAGALLGGKKALDVRRAAKSASN' A
#
# COMPACT_ATOMS: atom_id res chain seq x y z
N MET A 1 17.13 -19.05 -9.38
CA MET A 1 16.26 -19.03 -8.18
C MET A 1 16.10 -17.67 -7.50
N ARG A 2 17.16 -16.93 -7.12
CA ARG A 2 17.04 -15.75 -6.23
C ARG A 2 16.18 -14.59 -6.79
N VAL A 3 16.25 -14.34 -8.10
CA VAL A 3 15.46 -13.28 -8.76
C VAL A 3 13.98 -13.68 -8.83
N LEU A 4 13.69 -14.93 -9.21
CA LEU A 4 12.33 -15.50 -9.19
C LEU A 4 11.71 -15.44 -7.79
N LEU A 5 12.47 -15.79 -6.75
CA LEU A 5 12.01 -15.71 -5.37
C LEU A 5 11.67 -14.28 -4.95
N ARG A 6 12.48 -13.29 -5.33
CA ARG A 6 12.22 -11.87 -5.04
C ARG A 6 10.97 -11.36 -5.76
N MET A 7 10.82 -11.72 -7.03
CA MET A 7 9.63 -11.34 -7.81
C MET A 7 8.35 -11.95 -7.21
N LEU A 8 8.42 -13.21 -6.77
CA LEU A 8 7.32 -13.87 -6.07
C LEU A 8 6.97 -13.16 -4.75
N LEU A 9 7.97 -12.82 -3.94
CA LEU A 9 7.75 -12.11 -2.67
C LEU A 9 7.13 -10.72 -2.87
N ILE A 10 7.55 -9.99 -3.91
CA ILE A 10 6.96 -8.70 -4.27
C ILE A 10 5.51 -8.88 -4.74
N ALA A 11 5.24 -9.87 -5.60
CA ALA A 11 3.89 -10.16 -6.06
C ALA A 11 2.96 -10.52 -4.90
N VAL A 12 3.40 -11.37 -3.97
CA VAL A 12 2.63 -11.74 -2.76
C VAL A 12 2.38 -10.53 -1.85
N ALA A 13 3.37 -9.64 -1.68
CA ALA A 13 3.22 -8.45 -0.82
C ALA A 13 2.20 -7.44 -1.37
N PHE A 14 2.08 -7.29 -2.70
CA PHE A 14 1.15 -6.35 -3.33
C PHE A 14 -0.23 -6.95 -3.63
N ILE A 15 -0.29 -8.23 -4.02
CA ILE A 15 -1.54 -8.91 -4.41
C ILE A 15 -2.21 -9.59 -3.21
N GLY A 16 -1.42 -10.10 -2.26
CA GLY A 16 -1.92 -10.82 -1.09
C GLY A 16 -2.94 -10.03 -0.26
N PRO A 17 -2.70 -8.76 0.08
CA PRO A 17 -3.68 -7.93 0.82
C PRO A 17 -4.99 -7.75 0.04
N ALA A 18 -4.94 -7.50 -1.27
CA ALA A 18 -6.13 -7.35 -2.10
C ALA A 18 -6.98 -8.63 -2.18
N CYS A 19 -6.36 -9.81 -2.06
CA CYS A 19 -7.08 -11.08 -1.96
C CYS A 19 -7.66 -11.34 -0.56
N ALA A 20 -7.11 -10.74 0.49
CA ALA A 20 -7.63 -10.87 1.86
C ALA A 20 -8.88 -10.01 2.10
N ASP A 21 -8.97 -8.84 1.47
CA ASP A 21 -10.15 -7.96 1.55
C ASP A 21 -11.42 -8.62 0.97
N LEU A 22 -11.28 -9.56 0.03
CA LEU A 22 -12.39 -10.37 -0.49
C LEU A 22 -13.07 -11.20 0.59
N LEU A 23 -12.36 -11.56 1.68
CA LEU A 23 -12.91 -12.37 2.77
C LEU A 23 -13.33 -11.54 3.98
N ALA A 24 -13.08 -10.22 3.96
CA ALA A 24 -13.44 -9.30 5.03
C ALA A 24 -14.83 -8.67 4.87
N GLN A 25 -15.46 -8.80 3.68
CA GLN A 25 -16.82 -8.33 3.43
C GLN A 25 -17.83 -9.35 3.98
N GLY A 26 -18.31 -9.12 5.21
CA GLY A 26 -19.34 -9.95 5.83
C GLY A 26 -20.65 -9.90 5.05
N GLY A 27 -21.20 -11.08 4.74
CA GLY A 27 -22.55 -11.28 4.21
C GLY A 27 -22.83 -10.68 2.83
N PRO A 28 -23.94 -11.07 2.17
CA PRO A 28 -24.36 -10.46 0.91
C PRO A 28 -24.48 -8.94 1.09
N PRO A 29 -24.08 -8.11 0.09
CA PRO A 29 -24.27 -6.68 0.16
C PRO A 29 -25.76 -6.38 0.28
N VAL A 30 -26.22 -6.00 1.48
CA VAL A 30 -27.52 -5.38 1.67
C VAL A 30 -27.44 -4.03 0.96
N GLY A 31 -28.15 -3.88 -0.15
CA GLY A 31 -28.10 -2.70 -1.00
C GLY A 31 -28.34 -1.43 -0.20
N GLY A 32 -27.29 -0.63 -0.02
CA GLY A 32 -27.30 0.62 0.71
C GLY A 32 -25.89 1.20 0.78
N PRO A 33 -25.74 2.53 0.97
CA PRO A 33 -24.44 3.11 1.31
C PRO A 33 -23.88 2.37 2.54
N PRO A 34 -22.56 2.10 2.61
CA PRO A 34 -21.97 1.45 3.77
C PRO A 34 -22.38 2.21 5.04
N PRO A 35 -22.95 1.53 6.05
CA PRO A 35 -23.34 2.20 7.28
C PRO A 35 -22.09 2.83 7.90
N CYS A 36 -22.14 4.13 8.20
CA CYS A 36 -21.15 4.73 9.07
C CYS A 36 -21.22 4.00 10.42
N TRP A 37 -20.13 3.33 10.82
CA TRP A 37 -19.95 2.83 12.20
C TRP A 37 -20.24 4.01 13.14
N PRO A 38 -20.99 3.83 14.25
CA PRO A 38 -21.90 4.84 14.78
C PRO A 38 -21.22 6.19 15.04
N PRO A 39 -21.96 7.29 14.85
CA PRO A 39 -21.43 8.65 14.73
C PRO A 39 -20.65 9.15 15.96
N PRO A 40 -19.76 10.15 15.76
CA PRO A 40 -19.65 11.00 14.56
C PRO A 40 -18.76 10.42 13.46
N CYS A 41 -19.13 10.69 12.20
CA CYS A 41 -18.36 10.32 11.02
C CYS A 41 -16.98 11.00 11.05
N ILE A 42 -15.99 10.30 11.57
CA ILE A 42 -14.59 10.74 11.51
C ILE A 42 -14.14 10.55 10.05
N PRO A 43 -13.58 11.58 9.39
CA PRO A 43 -13.05 11.42 8.04
C PRO A 43 -11.89 10.44 8.08
N ILE A 44 -12.14 9.21 7.64
CA ILE A 44 -11.17 8.10 7.55
C ILE A 44 -9.96 8.51 6.68
N ASP A 45 -10.17 9.46 5.77
CA ASP A 45 -9.22 9.75 4.71
C ASP A 45 -8.04 10.65 5.12
N GLY A 46 -8.10 11.32 6.27
CA GLY A 46 -7.01 12.21 6.69
C GLY A 46 -5.73 11.46 7.11
N GLY A 47 -5.89 10.43 7.93
CA GLY A 47 -4.77 9.65 8.47
C GLY A 47 -4.13 8.74 7.43
N ILE A 48 -4.95 8.03 6.65
CA ILE A 48 -4.47 7.12 5.59
C ILE A 48 -3.77 7.92 4.49
N SER A 49 -4.34 9.04 4.03
CA SER A 49 -3.68 9.90 3.03
C SER A 49 -2.35 10.45 3.52
N LEU A 50 -2.25 10.81 4.81
CA LEU A 50 -1.00 11.24 5.42
C LEU A 50 0.04 10.11 5.41
N LEU A 51 -0.34 8.89 5.82
CA LEU A 51 0.58 7.74 5.82
C LEU A 51 1.02 7.36 4.40
N ILE A 52 0.12 7.38 3.43
CA ILE A 52 0.44 7.16 2.01
C ILE A 52 1.41 8.23 1.51
N GLY A 53 1.11 9.51 1.78
CA GLY A 53 1.97 10.63 1.39
C GLY A 53 3.37 10.54 2.02
N ALA A 54 3.45 10.26 3.32
CA ALA A 54 4.71 10.08 4.04
C ALA A 54 5.53 8.89 3.48
N GLY A 55 4.87 7.77 3.20
CA GLY A 55 5.49 6.60 2.59
C GLY A 55 6.04 6.88 1.18
N ALA A 56 5.27 7.58 0.34
CA ALA A 56 5.68 7.95 -1.01
C ALA A 56 6.89 8.90 -1.00
N LEU A 57 6.89 9.91 -0.13
CA LEU A 57 8.01 10.85 0.02
C LEU A 57 9.28 10.15 0.49
N LEU A 58 9.18 9.33 1.55
CA LEU A 58 10.32 8.61 2.12
C LEU A 58 10.89 7.59 1.11
N GLY A 59 10.02 6.80 0.48
CA GLY A 59 10.39 5.81 -0.53
C GLY A 59 11.01 6.46 -1.76
N GLY A 60 10.41 7.53 -2.28
CA GLY A 60 10.91 8.29 -3.43
C GLY A 60 12.29 8.88 -3.18
N LYS A 61 12.51 9.50 -2.00
CA LYS A 61 13.84 10.01 -1.62
C LYS A 61 14.89 8.90 -1.64
N LYS A 62 14.60 7.76 -1.01
CA LYS A 62 15.56 6.64 -0.92
C LYS A 62 15.89 6.06 -2.30
N ALA A 63 14.89 5.95 -3.18
CA ALA A 63 15.09 5.49 -4.56
C ALA A 63 16.02 6.43 -5.35
N LEU A 64 15.86 7.75 -5.20
CA LEU A 64 16.75 8.73 -5.84
C LEU A 64 18.17 8.67 -5.29
N ASP A 65 18.33 8.55 -3.97
CA ASP A 65 19.65 8.46 -3.32
C ASP A 65 20.43 7.23 -3.82
N VAL A 66 19.77 6.07 -3.94
CA VAL A 66 20.37 4.85 -4.51
C VAL A 66 20.78 5.06 -5.97
N ARG A 67 19.94 5.69 -6.79
CA ARG A 67 20.26 5.97 -8.20
C ARG A 67 21.45 6.92 -8.34
N ARG A 68 21.54 7.94 -7.48
CA ARG A 68 22.65 8.89 -7.46
C ARG A 68 23.95 8.22 -7.05
N ALA A 69 23.93 7.43 -5.97
CA ALA A 69 25.09 6.67 -5.51
C ALA A 69 25.61 5.71 -6.59
N ALA A 70 24.72 5.01 -7.29
CA ALA A 70 25.11 4.12 -8.39
C ALA A 70 25.77 4.87 -9.57
N LYS A 71 25.26 6.06 -9.93
CA LYS A 71 25.86 6.90 -10.98
C LYS A 71 27.24 7.44 -10.59
N SER A 72 27.42 7.83 -9.33
CA SER A 72 28.71 8.31 -8.82
C SER A 72 29.75 7.20 -8.74
N ALA A 73 29.35 5.94 -8.56
CA ALA A 73 30.26 4.79 -8.54
C ALA A 73 30.68 4.31 -9.95
N SER A 74 30.01 4.78 -11.01
CA SER A 74 30.36 4.42 -12.40
C SER A 74 31.13 5.51 -13.15
N ASN A 75 31.47 6.62 -12.49
CA ASN A 75 32.33 7.70 -12.97
C ASN A 75 33.67 7.63 -12.26
#